data_AF-A0A959UNZ4-F1
#
_entry.id   AF-A0A959UNZ4-F1
#
_cell.length_a   1.000
_cell.length_b   1.000
_cell.length_c   1.000
_cell.angle_alpha   90.00
_cell.angle_beta   90.00
_cell.angle_gamma   90.00
#
_symmetry.space_group_name_H-M   'P 1'
#
loop_
_entity.id
_entity.type
_entity.pdbx_description
1 polymer ?
#
loop_
_entity_poly.entity_id
_entity_poly.type
_entity_poly.pdbx_seq_one_letter_code
_entity_poly.pdbx_strand_id
1 'polypeptide(L)'
;MDLGEFRAFCLTLPGVSHDFPFDETTLAMRVGGTANKAGKIFALTDTFLFESMNLKCDPERAIELRELYPGIVPGWHMNKQHWNTVSTDGSVPDKLLRELIVHSYELVRDSLPKKQREALG
;
A
#
# COMPACT_ATOMS: atom_id res chain seq x y z
N MET A 1 -2.23 -14.49 -1.81
CA MET A 1 -2.05 -13.72 -0.56
C MET A 1 -3.41 -13.41 0.04
N ASP A 2 -3.64 -13.69 1.33
CA ASP A 2 -4.87 -13.29 2.06
C ASP A 2 -4.70 -12.03 2.92
N LEU A 3 -5.79 -11.55 3.56
CA LEU A 3 -5.80 -10.35 4.40
C LEU A 3 -4.82 -10.44 5.59
N GLY A 4 -4.76 -11.62 6.22
CA GLY A 4 -3.89 -11.88 7.36
C GLY A 4 -2.43 -11.80 6.96
N GLU A 5 -2.07 -12.46 5.85
CA GLU A 5 -0.73 -12.41 5.26
C GLU A 5 -0.33 -11.01 4.83
N PHE A 6 -1.23 -10.27 4.18
CA PHE A 6 -1.02 -8.88 3.77
C PHE A 6 -0.69 -7.99 4.97
N ARG A 7 -1.54 -8.03 6.00
CA ARG A 7 -1.37 -7.22 7.21
C ARG A 7 -0.10 -7.61 7.95
N ALA A 8 0.14 -8.90 8.14
CA ALA A 8 1.34 -9.41 8.81
C ALA A 8 2.61 -8.98 8.06
N PHE A 9 2.62 -9.09 6.73
CA PHE A 9 3.74 -8.67 5.90
C PHE A 9 4.01 -7.16 6.01
N CYS A 10 2.97 -6.33 5.90
CA CYS A 10 3.12 -4.88 6.04
C CYS A 10 3.68 -4.48 7.41
N LEU A 11 3.27 -5.17 8.49
CA LEU A 11 3.77 -4.94 9.84
C LEU A 11 5.22 -5.36 10.06
N THR A 12 5.83 -6.12 9.13
CA THR A 12 7.28 -6.38 9.16
C THR A 12 8.11 -5.18 8.70
N LEU A 13 7.49 -4.21 8.02
CA LEU A 13 8.19 -3.05 7.49
C LEU A 13 8.42 -2.00 8.61
N PRO A 14 9.58 -1.34 8.65
CA PRO A 14 9.91 -0.44 9.76
C PRO A 14 8.94 0.73 9.93
N GLY A 15 8.50 0.93 11.17
CA GLY A 15 7.61 2.01 11.58
C GLY A 15 6.27 2.04 10.86
N VAL A 16 5.76 0.87 10.49
CA VAL A 16 4.40 0.69 9.99
C VAL A 16 3.39 0.61 11.13
N SER A 17 2.25 1.27 10.95
CA SER A 17 1.06 1.15 11.77
C SER A 17 -0.17 0.93 10.88
N HIS A 18 -1.32 0.67 11.48
CA HIS A 18 -2.60 0.64 10.78
C HIS A 18 -3.68 1.40 11.55
N ASP A 19 -4.69 1.84 10.83
CA ASP A 19 -5.94 2.38 11.38
C ASP A 19 -7.08 2.24 10.36
N PHE A 20 -8.24 2.78 10.74
CA PHE A 20 -9.50 2.76 10.00
C PHE A 20 -10.02 4.21 9.87
N PRO A 21 -9.43 5.02 8.99
CA PRO A 21 -9.64 6.47 8.99
C PRO A 21 -10.92 6.92 8.29
N PHE A 22 -11.61 6.01 7.59
CA PHE A 22 -12.77 6.32 6.75
C PHE A 22 -14.05 5.67 7.28
N ASP A 23 -13.96 4.38 7.64
CA ASP A 23 -15.06 3.55 8.14
C ASP A 23 -14.47 2.34 8.89
N GLU A 24 -15.31 1.41 9.34
CA GLU A 24 -14.91 0.25 10.15
C GLU A 24 -14.22 -0.87 9.35
N THR A 25 -14.24 -0.84 8.01
CA THR A 25 -13.72 -1.95 7.18
C THR A 25 -12.53 -1.57 6.32
N THR A 26 -12.34 -0.29 5.99
CA THR A 26 -11.25 0.21 5.17
C THR A 26 -9.97 0.33 5.98
N LEU A 27 -9.14 -0.70 5.90
CA LEU A 27 -7.83 -0.76 6.55
C LEU A 27 -6.83 0.11 5.81
N ALA A 28 -6.24 1.07 6.51
CA ALA A 28 -5.15 1.89 6.02
C ALA A 28 -3.82 1.49 6.68
N MET A 29 -2.86 1.02 5.89
CA MET A 29 -1.48 0.81 6.34
C MET A 29 -0.69 2.11 6.17
N ARG A 30 0.03 2.51 7.23
CA ARG A 30 0.73 3.79 7.32
C ARG A 30 2.18 3.63 7.70
N VAL A 31 3.01 4.60 7.32
CA VAL A 31 4.42 4.69 7.72
C VAL A 31 4.74 6.07 8.31
N GLY A 32 5.64 6.12 9.29
CA GLY A 32 6.19 7.36 9.83
C GLY A 32 5.27 8.09 10.82
N GLY A 33 4.38 7.34 11.48
CA GLY A 33 3.56 7.85 12.58
C GLY A 33 4.39 8.19 13.83
N THR A 34 3.84 9.05 14.67
CA THR A 34 4.38 9.37 16.01
C THR A 34 3.25 9.27 17.03
N ALA A 35 3.58 9.35 18.32
CA ALA A 35 2.59 9.31 19.40
C ALA A 35 1.44 10.34 19.22
N ASN A 36 1.70 11.48 18.58
CA ASN A 36 0.74 12.57 18.43
C ASN A 36 0.29 12.81 16.97
N LYS A 37 0.74 11.99 16.01
CA LYS A 37 0.44 12.20 14.59
C LYS A 37 0.42 10.89 13.82
N ALA A 38 -0.69 10.63 13.13
CA ALA A 38 -0.80 9.48 12.23
C ALA A 38 0.24 9.53 11.10
N GLY A 39 0.70 8.34 10.69
CA GLY A 39 1.61 8.19 9.56
C GLY A 39 0.94 8.48 8.21
N LYS A 40 1.75 8.48 7.15
CA LYS A 40 1.24 8.57 5.77
C LYS A 40 0.81 7.21 5.26
N ILE A 41 -0.32 7.16 4.57
CA ILE A 41 -0.89 5.93 3.99
C ILE A 41 -0.03 5.47 2.81
N PHE A 42 0.28 4.17 2.78
CA PHE A 42 0.92 3.51 1.63
C PHE A 42 0.11 2.32 1.10
N ALA A 43 -0.84 1.77 1.86
CA ALA A 43 -1.75 0.76 1.34
C ALA A 43 -3.14 0.94 1.92
N LEU A 44 -4.16 0.64 1.12
CA LEU A 44 -5.57 0.64 1.53
C LEU A 44 -6.23 -0.63 1.02
N THR A 45 -7.06 -1.27 1.82
CA THR A 45 -7.85 -2.43 1.41
C THR A 45 -9.11 -2.53 2.26
N ASP A 46 -10.16 -3.14 1.72
CA ASP A 46 -11.35 -3.48 2.49
C ASP A 46 -11.12 -4.81 3.21
N THR A 47 -11.37 -4.86 4.52
CA THR A 47 -11.12 -6.04 5.34
C THR A 47 -12.25 -7.07 5.30
N PHE A 48 -13.42 -6.70 4.76
CA PHE A 48 -14.56 -7.60 4.67
C PHE A 48 -14.46 -8.51 3.44
N LEU A 49 -14.20 -7.92 2.27
CA LEU A 49 -14.07 -8.65 1.01
C LEU A 49 -12.61 -8.97 0.65
N PHE A 50 -11.68 -8.06 0.95
CA PHE A 50 -10.26 -8.15 0.58
C PHE A 50 -10.02 -8.52 -0.90
N GLU A 51 -10.85 -8.06 -1.83
CA GLU A 51 -10.73 -8.35 -3.27
C GLU A 51 -9.59 -7.60 -3.96
N SER A 52 -9.14 -6.49 -3.37
CA SER A 52 -8.08 -5.68 -3.92
C SER A 52 -7.40 -4.81 -2.86
N MET A 53 -6.25 -4.24 -3.23
CA MET A 53 -5.55 -3.23 -2.45
C MET A 53 -5.11 -2.05 -3.33
N ASN A 54 -5.24 -0.84 -2.80
CA ASN A 54 -4.67 0.35 -3.41
C ASN A 54 -3.24 0.54 -2.94
N LEU A 55 -2.30 0.60 -3.89
CA LEU A 55 -0.87 0.76 -3.64
C LEU A 55 -0.33 1.94 -4.45
N LYS A 56 0.55 2.72 -3.81
CA LYS A 56 1.27 3.80 -4.47
C LYS A 56 2.30 3.22 -5.42
N CYS A 57 2.46 3.86 -6.57
CA CYS A 57 3.39 3.45 -7.59
C CYS A 57 4.04 4.66 -8.24
N ASP A 58 5.20 4.42 -8.85
CA ASP A 58 5.82 5.40 -9.73
C ASP A 58 4.96 5.53 -11.00
N PRO A 59 4.73 6.73 -11.56
CA PRO A 59 3.83 6.89 -12.70
C PRO A 59 4.19 6.08 -13.95
N GLU A 60 5.49 5.96 -14.28
CA GLU A 60 5.93 5.23 -15.48
C GLU A 60 5.70 3.74 -15.26
N ARG A 61 6.15 3.23 -14.11
CA ARG A 61 5.92 1.84 -13.70
C ARG A 61 4.44 1.49 -13.59
N ALA A 62 3.60 2.43 -13.15
CA ALA A 62 2.17 2.20 -13.01
C ALA A 62 1.50 1.92 -14.36
N ILE A 63 1.94 2.57 -15.43
CA ILE A 63 1.43 2.35 -16.79
C ILE A 63 1.84 0.95 -17.26
N GLU A 64 3.13 0.61 -17.17
CA GLU A 64 3.64 -0.70 -17.57
C GLU A 64 2.92 -1.85 -16.86
N LEU A 65 2.71 -1.73 -15.54
CA LEU A 65 2.03 -2.76 -14.75
C LEU A 65 0.59 -2.99 -15.21
N ARG A 66 -0.13 -1.94 -15.59
CA ARG A 66 -1.53 -2.03 -16.08
C ARG A 66 -1.60 -2.67 -17.46
N GLU A 67 -0.57 -2.52 -18.28
CA GLU A 67 -0.49 -3.17 -19.59
C GLU A 67 -0.17 -4.67 -19.46
N LEU A 68 0.69 -5.02 -18.49
CA LEU A 68 1.17 -6.39 -18.31
C LEU A 68 0.23 -7.29 -17.48
N TYR A 69 -0.51 -6.71 -16.54
CA TYR A 69 -1.31 -7.47 -15.58
C TYR A 69 -2.77 -6.98 -15.57
N PRO A 70 -3.73 -7.77 -16.08
CA PRO A 70 -5.15 -7.40 -16.08
C PRO A 70 -5.73 -7.11 -14.69
N GLY A 71 -5.16 -7.72 -13.64
CA GLY A 71 -5.52 -7.48 -12.24
C GLY A 71 -4.96 -6.18 -11.66
N ILE A 72 -4.25 -5.36 -12.45
CA ILE A 72 -3.72 -4.06 -12.02
C ILE A 72 -4.42 -2.97 -12.83
N VAL A 73 -5.22 -2.14 -12.14
CA VAL A 73 -6.02 -1.09 -12.77
C VAL A 73 -5.73 0.27 -12.12
N PRO A 74 -6.14 1.40 -12.74
CA PRO A 74 -5.98 2.71 -12.14
C PRO A 74 -6.63 2.81 -10.75
N GLY A 75 -5.95 3.44 -9.79
CA GLY A 75 -6.39 3.50 -8.40
C GLY A 75 -7.83 4.00 -8.21
N TRP A 76 -8.67 3.15 -7.62
CA TRP A 76 -10.03 3.47 -7.21
C TRP A 76 -10.04 4.49 -6.08
N HIS A 77 -10.81 5.56 -6.23
CA HIS A 77 -10.86 6.72 -5.31
C HIS A 77 -9.51 7.43 -5.03
N MET A 78 -8.44 7.04 -5.73
CA MET A 78 -7.09 7.61 -5.56
C MET A 78 -6.66 8.39 -6.80
N ASN A 79 -5.52 9.09 -6.68
CA ASN A 79 -4.87 9.71 -7.83
C ASN A 79 -4.30 8.61 -8.76
N LYS A 80 -4.97 8.40 -9.90
CA LYS A 80 -4.67 7.37 -10.90
C LYS A 80 -3.30 7.49 -11.55
N GLN A 81 -2.61 8.62 -11.43
CA GLN A 81 -1.22 8.73 -11.87
C GLN A 81 -0.25 8.02 -10.92
N HIS A 82 -0.55 8.02 -9.62
CA HIS A 82 0.36 7.56 -8.57
C HIS A 82 -0.12 6.31 -7.84
N TRP A 83 -1.31 5.80 -8.15
CA TRP A 83 -1.91 4.69 -7.43
C TRP A 83 -2.51 3.67 -8.38
N ASN A 84 -2.34 2.42 -8.01
CA ASN A 84 -2.97 1.26 -8.65
C ASN A 84 -3.90 0.58 -7.66
N THR A 85 -5.03 0.09 -8.16
CA THR A 85 -5.80 -0.96 -7.49
C THR A 85 -5.32 -2.29 -8.02
N VAL A 86 -4.93 -3.19 -7.12
CA VAL A 86 -4.31 -4.47 -7.42
C VAL A 86 -5.19 -5.58 -6.87
N SER A 87 -5.69 -6.46 -7.74
CA SER A 87 -6.54 -7.59 -7.39
C SER A 87 -5.79 -8.66 -6.58
N THR A 88 -6.50 -9.29 -5.65
CA THR A 88 -6.01 -10.41 -4.81
C THR A 88 -6.57 -11.77 -5.23
N ASP A 89 -7.33 -11.81 -6.33
CA ASP A 89 -8.02 -12.99 -6.89
C ASP A 89 -7.10 -14.02 -7.58
N GLY A 90 -5.78 -13.80 -7.54
CA GLY A 90 -4.77 -14.64 -8.18
C GLY A 90 -4.38 -14.22 -9.60
N SER A 91 -5.00 -13.18 -10.18
CA SER A 91 -4.58 -12.60 -11.47
C SER A 91 -3.23 -11.87 -11.40
N VAL A 92 -2.74 -11.57 -10.20
CA VAL A 92 -1.43 -10.97 -9.94
C VAL A 92 -0.61 -11.93 -9.06
N PRO A 93 0.61 -12.33 -9.47
CA PRO A 93 1.41 -13.26 -8.68
C PRO A 93 1.75 -12.72 -7.28
N ASP A 94 1.67 -13.56 -6.25
CA ASP A 94 1.96 -13.18 -4.85
C ASP A 94 3.33 -12.53 -4.65
N LYS A 95 4.34 -12.97 -5.42
CA LYS A 95 5.67 -12.34 -5.40
C LYS A 95 5.61 -10.87 -5.81
N LEU A 96 4.85 -10.58 -6.87
CA LEU A 96 4.64 -9.21 -7.35
C LEU A 96 3.80 -8.40 -6.36
N LEU A 97 2.77 -8.99 -5.73
CA LEU A 97 2.02 -8.30 -4.67
C LEU A 97 2.94 -7.80 -3.54
N ARG A 98 3.83 -8.66 -3.04
CA ARG A 98 4.81 -8.29 -2.00
C ARG A 98 5.76 -7.19 -2.48
N GLU A 99 6.23 -7.28 -3.71
CA GLU A 99 7.09 -6.26 -4.32
C GLU A 99 6.38 -4.91 -4.43
N LEU A 100 5.12 -4.88 -4.87
CA LEU A 100 4.33 -3.65 -4.99
C LEU A 100 4.02 -3.02 -3.63
N ILE A 101 3.80 -3.84 -2.59
CA ILE A 101 3.62 -3.36 -1.22
C ILE A 101 4.89 -2.65 -0.73
N VAL A 102 6.06 -3.28 -0.93
CA VAL A 102 7.37 -2.69 -0.56
C VAL A 102 7.61 -1.41 -1.34
N HIS A 103 7.40 -1.43 -2.66
CA HIS A 103 7.57 -0.24 -3.52
C HIS A 103 6.68 0.93 -3.06
N SER A 104 5.42 0.65 -2.74
CA SER A 104 4.50 1.65 -2.21
C SER A 104 4.98 2.22 -0.87
N TYR A 105 5.40 1.34 0.05
CA TYR A 105 5.96 1.74 1.33
C TYR A 105 7.18 2.65 1.16
N GLU A 106 8.13 2.28 0.29
CA GLU A 106 9.35 3.04 0.03
C GLU A 106 9.05 4.43 -0.54
N LEU A 107 8.17 4.54 -1.55
CA LEU A 107 7.75 5.82 -2.10
C LEU A 107 7.13 6.75 -1.05
N VAL A 108 6.34 6.20 -0.12
CA VAL A 108 5.72 7.00 0.94
C VAL A 108 6.72 7.35 2.03
N ARG A 109 7.57 6.39 2.45
CA ARG A 109 8.66 6.59 3.41
C ARG A 109 9.61 7.68 2.92
N ASP A 110 10.00 7.64 1.65
CA ASP A 110 10.96 8.58 1.08
C ASP A 110 10.38 9.99 0.95
N SER A 111 9.04 10.11 0.87
CA SER A 111 8.34 11.40 0.96
C SER A 111 8.30 12.01 2.37
N LEU A 112 8.78 11.30 3.40
CA LEU A 112 8.85 11.82 4.77
C LEU A 112 10.07 12.75 4.94
N PRO A 113 10.02 13.73 5.85
CA PRO A 113 11.18 14.51 6.26
C PRO A 113 12.35 13.61 6.68
N LYS A 114 13.58 14.00 6.36
CA LYS A 114 14.81 13.24 6.65
C LYS A 114 14.87 12.73 8.10
N LYS A 115 14.59 13.59 9.08
CA LYS A 115 14.58 13.24 10.51
C LYS A 115 13.58 12.12 10.84
N GLN A 116 12.43 12.08 10.18
CA GLN A 116 11.47 11.00 10.39
C GLN A 116 11.97 9.70 9.75
N ARG A 117 12.56 9.75 8.56
CA ARG A 117 13.12 8.56 7.90
C ARG A 117 14.22 7.91 8.75
N GLU A 118 15.17 8.71 9.25
CA GLU A 118 16.27 8.24 10.10
C GLU A 118 15.79 7.60 11.41
N ALA A 119 14.63 8.00 11.93
CA ALA A 119 14.05 7.41 13.14
C ALA A 119 13.40 6.05 12.92
N LEU A 120 13.17 5.63 11.67
CA LEU A 120 12.58 4.34 11.32
C LEU A 120 13.62 3.21 11.22
N GLY A 121 14.91 3.55 11.28
CA GLY A 121 16.03 2.64 10.95
C GLY A 121 16.42 2.73 9.48
#